data_AF-A0A543N7D2-F1
#
_entry.id   AF-A0A543N7D2-F1
#
_cell.length_a   1.000
_cell.length_b   1.000
_cell.length_c   1.000
_cell.angle_alpha   90.00
_cell.angle_beta   90.00
_cell.angle_gamma   90.00
#
_symmetry.space_group_name_H-M   'P 1'
#
loop_
_entity.id
_entity.type
_entity.pdbx_description
1 polymer ?
#
loop_
_entity_poly.entity_id
_entity_poly.type
_entity_poly.pdbx_seq_one_letter_code
_entity_poly.pdbx_strand_id
1 'polypeptide(L)' 'MTIPQTWPTTLLRPGDVAEAFGVTTSTINTWVRQGHLTPVVVTPGGHRRFLPDDVQALRATIHQDQGGGQA' A
#
# COMPACT_ATOMS: atom_id res chain seq x y z
N MET A 1 -7.76 23.33 -2.31
CA MET A 1 -6.54 23.21 -1.46
C MET A 1 -6.09 21.76 -1.52
N THR A 2 -5.05 21.45 -2.30
CA THR A 2 -4.43 20.13 -2.35
C THR A 2 -3.42 20.04 -1.21
N ILE A 3 -3.69 19.17 -0.25
CA ILE A 3 -2.72 18.80 0.79
C ILE A 3 -1.60 17.97 0.16
N PRO A 4 -0.31 18.29 0.35
CA PRO A 4 0.76 17.39 -0.05
C PRO A 4 0.68 16.13 0.82
N GLN A 5 0.50 14.96 0.21
CA GLN A 5 0.57 13.67 0.91
C GLN A 5 2.03 13.36 1.26
N THR A 6 2.61 14.10 2.21
CA THR A 6 3.86 13.68 2.85
C THR A 6 3.53 12.54 3.79
N TRP A 7 3.84 11.30 3.42
CA TRP A 7 3.68 10.19 4.35
C TRP A 7 4.54 10.43 5.59
N PRO A 8 3.99 10.30 6.80
CA PRO A 8 4.80 10.34 7.99
C PRO A 8 5.81 9.18 7.93
N THR A 9 6.97 9.33 8.58
CA THR A 9 7.92 8.22 8.84
C THR A 9 7.32 7.11 9.74
N THR A 10 6.04 7.24 10.09
CA THR A 10 5.25 6.31 10.89
C THR A 10 4.63 5.21 10.03
N LEU A 11 4.52 4.01 10.60
CA LEU A 11 3.92 2.86 9.94
C LEU A 11 2.44 3.09 9.58
N LEU A 12 2.10 2.80 8.32
CA LEU A 12 0.77 2.95 7.75
C LEU A 12 -0.15 1.81 8.17
N ARG A 13 -1.43 2.12 8.42
CA ARG A 13 -2.49 1.12 8.63
C ARG A 13 -3.04 0.67 7.28
N PRO A 14 -3.76 -0.47 7.21
CA PRO A 14 -4.39 -0.92 5.96
C PRO A 14 -5.32 0.14 5.34
N GLY A 15 -5.99 0.94 6.18
CA GLY A 15 -6.82 2.06 5.72
C GLY A 15 -6.00 3.18 5.06
N ASP A 16 -4.87 3.58 5.66
CA ASP A 16 -4.01 4.62 5.10
C ASP A 16 -3.42 4.18 3.74
N VAL A 17 -3.07 2.89 3.62
CA VAL A 17 -2.63 2.30 2.35
C VAL A 17 -3.77 2.28 1.33
N ALA A 18 -4.97 1.83 1.73
CA ALA A 18 -6.14 1.79 0.87
C ALA A 18 -6.47 3.17 0.28
N GLU A 19 -6.45 4.22 1.10
CA GLU A 19 -6.64 5.61 0.65
C GLU A 19 -5.56 6.05 -0.34
N ALA A 20 -4.29 5.69 -0.09
CA ALA A 20 -3.19 6.06 -0.99
C ALA A 20 -3.28 5.43 -2.38
N PHE A 21 -3.92 4.25 -2.49
CA PHE A 21 -4.17 3.54 -3.75
C PHE A 21 -5.57 3.79 -4.32
N GLY A 22 -6.46 4.46 -3.60
CA GLY A 22 -7.87 4.61 -3.99
C GLY A 22 -8.66 3.30 -4.03
N VAL A 23 -8.24 2.31 -3.23
CA VAL A 23 -8.86 0.97 -3.18
C VAL A 23 -9.50 0.71 -1.82
N THR A 24 -10.12 -0.45 -1.64
CA THR A 24 -10.67 -0.86 -0.33
C THR A 24 -9.61 -1.52 0.54
N THR A 25 -9.80 -1.49 1.86
CA THR A 25 -8.97 -2.26 2.81
C THR A 25 -9.03 -3.77 2.55
N SER A 26 -10.13 -4.27 1.99
CA SER A 26 -10.26 -5.67 1.57
C SER A 26 -9.29 -6.01 0.43
N THR A 27 -9.14 -5.09 -0.55
CA THR A 27 -8.14 -5.21 -1.62
C THR A 27 -6.72 -5.29 -1.05
N ILE A 28 -6.39 -4.42 -0.09
CA ILE A 28 -5.09 -4.46 0.60
C ILE A 28 -4.89 -5.81 1.32
N ASN A 29 -5.92 -6.33 1.99
CA ASN A 29 -5.84 -7.65 2.63
C ASN A 29 -5.59 -8.77 1.62
N THR A 30 -6.20 -8.70 0.44
CA THR A 30 -5.95 -9.65 -0.66
C THR A 30 -4.52 -9.57 -1.15
N TRP A 31 -3.97 -8.36 -1.36
CA TRP A 31 -2.57 -8.17 -1.75
C TRP A 31 -1.60 -8.74 -0.72
N VAL A 32 -1.90 -8.57 0.56
CA VAL A 32 -1.10 -9.19 1.64
C VAL A 32 -1.16 -10.71 1.56
N ARG A 33 -2.35 -11.29 1.36
CA ARG A 33 -2.50 -12.75 1.22
C ARG A 33 -1.80 -13.31 -0.02
N GLN A 34 -1.71 -12.51 -1.08
CA GLN A 34 -1.02 -12.85 -2.33
C GLN A 34 0.50 -12.58 -2.27
N GLY A 35 0.99 -11.93 -1.21
CA GLY A 35 2.41 -11.60 -1.07
C GLY A 35 2.85 -10.35 -1.83
N HIS A 36 1.92 -9.58 -2.40
CA HIS A 36 2.23 -8.30 -3.06
C HIS A 36 2.56 -7.18 -2.09
N LEU A 37 2.10 -7.28 -0.84
CA LEU A 37 2.39 -6.31 0.21
C LEU A 37 2.68 -7.04 1.53
N THR A 38 3.82 -6.76 2.14
CA THR A 38 4.22 -7.43 3.39
C THR A 38 4.08 -6.46 4.57
N PRO A 39 3.34 -6.82 5.63
CA PRO A 39 3.31 -6.01 6.84
C PRO A 39 4.64 -6.16 7.59
N VAL A 40 5.24 -5.05 7.99
CA VAL A 40 6.48 -5.04 8.78
C VAL A 40 6.22 -5.30 10.26
N VAL A 41 5.02 -4.97 10.74
CA VAL A 41 4.60 -5.25 12.11
C VAL A 41 3.16 -5.76 12.08
N VAL A 42 2.91 -6.80 12.87
CA VAL A 42 1.57 -7.26 13.21
C VAL A 42 1.41 -7.08 14.71
N THR A 43 0.45 -6.27 15.15
CA THR A 43 0.20 -6.08 16.57
C THR A 43 -0.38 -7.36 17.20
N PRO A 44 -0.32 -7.54 18.53
CA PRO A 44 -0.94 -8.69 19.19
C PRO A 44 -2.44 -8.85 18.89
N GLY A 45 -3.14 -7.75 18.60
CA GLY A 45 -4.56 -7.76 18.17
C GLY A 45 -4.77 -8.07 16.67
N GLY A 46 -3.72 -8.41 15.92
CA GLY A 46 -3.80 -8.74 14.50
C GLY A 46 -3.82 -7.55 13.54
N HIS A 47 -3.61 -6.32 14.03
CA HIS A 47 -3.55 -5.15 13.16
C HIS A 47 -2.22 -5.09 12.43
N ARG A 48 -2.30 -4.99 11.10
CA ARG A 48 -1.13 -4.91 10.20
C ARG A 48 -0.62 -3.48 10.10
N ARG A 49 0.69 -3.35 9.93
CA ARG A 49 1.39 -2.08 9.75
C ARG A 49 2.39 -2.20 8.61
N PHE A 50 2.43 -1.19 7.75
CA PHE A 50 3.23 -1.18 6.52
C PHE A 50 4.23 -0.03 6.54
N LEU A 51 5.40 -0.24 5.94
CA LEU A 51 6.33 0.86 5.70
C LEU A 51 5.78 1.75 4.57
N PRO A 52 5.88 3.08 4.70
CA PRO A 52 5.62 3.98 3.59
C PRO A 52 6.44 3.66 2.34
N ASP A 53 7.69 3.20 2.52
CA ASP A 53 8.61 2.85 1.43
C ASP A 53 8.13 1.64 0.62
N ASP A 54 7.72 0.56 1.29
CA ASP A 54 7.13 -0.61 0.64
C ASP A 54 5.86 -0.25 -0.16
N VAL A 55 5.05 0.65 0.39
CA VAL A 55 3.83 1.15 -0.25
C VAL A 55 4.17 1.99 -1.49
N GLN A 56 5.21 2.83 -1.43
CA GLN A 56 5.73 3.56 -2.59
C GLN A 56 6.24 2.63 -3.67
N ALA A 57 7.05 1.64 -3.30
CA ALA A 57 7.59 0.66 -4.23
C ALA A 57 6.47 -0.10 -4.94
N LEU A 58 5.43 -0.52 -4.21
CA LEU A 58 4.27 -1.17 -4.79
C LEU A 58 3.51 -0.24 -5.78
N ARG A 59 3.36 1.05 -5.47
CA ARG A 59 2.77 2.03 -6.41
C ARG A 59 3.58 2.12 -7.70
N ALA A 60 4.90 2.16 -7.60
CA ALA A 60 5.77 2.19 -8.78
C ALA A 60 5.59 0.93 -9.63
N THR A 61 5.57 -0.25 -9.01
CA THR A 61 5.40 -1.53 -9.70
C THR A 61 4.05 -1.65 -10.42
N ILE A 62 2.95 -1.28 -9.76
CA ILE A 62 1.61 -1.34 -10.39
C ILE A 62 1.52 -0.39 -11.59
N HIS A 63 2.14 0.78 -11.51
CA HIS A 63 2.15 1.73 -12.63
C HIS A 63 3.01 1.22 -13.81
N GLN A 64 4.02 0.37 -13.57
CA GLN A 64 4.86 -0.21 -14.63
C GLN A 64 4.13 -1.30 -15.43
N ASP A 65 3.23 -2.06 -14.79
CA ASP A 65 2.44 -3.12 -15.44
C ASP A 65 1.46 -2.57 -16.50
N GLN A 66 1.02 -1.31 -16.34
CA GLN A 66 0.10 -0.63 -17.27
C GLN A 66 0.76 -0.18 -18.59
N GLY A 67 2.08 -0.37 -18.78
CA GLY A 67 2.84 0.07 -19.95
C GLY A 67 3.07 -0.97 -21.05
N GLY A 68 2.53 -2.19 -20.92
CA GLY A 68 2.84 -3.32 -21.82
C GLY A 68 1.96 -3.48 -23.07
N GLY A 69 1.14 -2.49 -23.43
CA GLY A 69 0.12 -2.61 -24.48
C GLY A 69 0.15 -1.50 -25.53
N GLN A 70 1.26 -1.33 -26.24
CA GLN A 70 1.28 -0.65 -27.55
C GLN A 70 2.19 -1.43 -28.51
N ALA A 71 1.59 -2.33 -29.29
CA ALA A 71 2.12 -2.88 -30.53
C ALA A 71 0.96 -3.20 -31.47
#